data_AF-A0AA40JMR7-F1
#
_entry.id   AF-A0AA40JMR7-F1
#
_cell.length_a   1.000
_cell.length_b   1.000
_cell.length_c   1.000
_cell.angle_alpha   90.00
_cell.angle_beta   90.00
_cell.angle_gamma   90.00
#
_symmetry.space_group_name_H-M   'P 1'
#
loop_
_entity.id
_entity.type
_entity.pdbx_description
1 polymer ?
#
loop_
_entity_poly.entity_id
_entity_poly.type
_entity_poly.pdbx_seq_one_letter_code
_entity_poly.pdbx_strand_id
1 'polypeptide(L)'
;MKNNKISGFQWAMTIFVFFVITMALSIMLRDFQSIIGVKHFIFEVTDLAPLIAAIICILVFKYKKVQLAGLKFSISLKVIERLLLALILPLIILIIGMYSFNTFADSFILLQSTGLSVPITHILIGHILMAFVVEFGFRSYLQNIVETKMNTFFASIVVGLMYSVFSANTTYGTEFAAYNFLYTFSFSMILGELIRATKGRTIYIATTFHASMTFGLIFLFSEEIGDLFSIKVIAISTAIVAVGYIGLSLIIRGIVYLTTRRNLEELEPNNYLDHVNDDEETNHTEAEKSSSNIKDAEKTGVATASTVGIAKNDTENTVADEPSIHEGTEKIEAQHHIDNQTESNHDEDHEITLESVESAESVKHAPQSDDLTNDSNEDEIQSLKEPATYKEDRRSSVVIDAEKHIEKTEEQSSDKNK
;
A
#
# COMPACT_ATOMS: atom_id res chain seq x y z
N MET A 1 -4.02 3.22 -36.72
CA MET A 1 -3.83 3.77 -35.35
C MET A 1 -2.55 3.18 -34.72
N LYS A 2 -2.15 3.56 -33.50
CA LYS A 2 -0.97 2.99 -32.79
C LYS A 2 -1.39 1.91 -31.78
N ASN A 3 -0.85 0.70 -31.92
CA ASN A 3 -1.17 -0.45 -31.08
C ASN A 3 -0.50 -0.33 -29.70
N ASN A 4 -1.11 0.43 -28.80
CA ASN A 4 -0.63 0.64 -27.43
C ASN A 4 -1.27 -0.30 -26.37
N LYS A 5 -2.33 -1.06 -26.71
CA LYS A 5 -2.92 -2.08 -25.83
C LYS A 5 -1.98 -3.29 -25.74
N ILE A 6 -1.83 -3.88 -24.54
CA ILE A 6 -1.15 -5.19 -24.37
C ILE A 6 -2.10 -6.29 -24.90
N SER A 7 -1.57 -7.21 -25.73
CA SER A 7 -2.34 -8.37 -26.23
C SER A 7 -2.72 -9.33 -25.10
N GLY A 8 -3.86 -10.02 -25.19
CA GLY A 8 -4.32 -10.96 -24.16
C GLY A 8 -3.26 -12.01 -23.76
N PHE A 9 -2.53 -12.57 -24.72
CA PHE A 9 -1.42 -13.49 -24.45
C PHE A 9 -0.29 -12.86 -23.62
N GLN A 10 0.21 -11.68 -24.02
CA GLN A 10 1.22 -10.95 -23.23
C GLN A 10 0.71 -10.59 -21.83
N TRP A 11 -0.56 -10.23 -21.68
CA TRP A 11 -1.19 -9.91 -20.39
C TRP A 11 -1.19 -11.13 -19.46
N ALA A 12 -1.74 -12.26 -19.91
CA ALA A 12 -1.78 -13.51 -19.16
C ALA A 12 -0.38 -14.03 -18.81
N MET A 13 0.56 -14.00 -19.78
CA MET A 13 1.95 -14.39 -19.55
C MET A 13 2.68 -13.45 -18.58
N THR A 14 2.36 -12.15 -18.54
CA THR A 14 2.96 -11.22 -17.58
C THR A 14 2.54 -11.58 -16.15
N ILE A 15 1.25 -11.85 -15.93
CA ILE A 15 0.70 -12.26 -14.63
C ILE A 15 1.29 -13.62 -14.21
N PHE A 16 1.30 -14.60 -15.11
CA PHE A 16 1.84 -15.94 -14.85
C PHE A 16 3.33 -15.92 -14.49
N VAL A 17 4.16 -15.25 -15.30
CA VAL A 17 5.62 -15.18 -15.06
C VAL A 17 5.93 -14.37 -13.80
N PHE A 18 5.22 -13.28 -13.53
CA PHE A 18 5.36 -12.55 -12.27
C PHE A 18 5.06 -13.47 -11.07
N PHE A 19 3.95 -14.22 -11.12
CA PHE A 19 3.55 -15.08 -10.01
C PHE A 19 4.53 -16.23 -9.76
N VAL A 20 4.88 -16.98 -10.81
CA VAL A 20 5.77 -18.14 -10.69
C VAL A 20 7.18 -17.72 -10.23
N ILE A 21 7.71 -16.59 -10.73
CA ILE A 21 8.99 -16.06 -10.23
C ILE A 21 8.87 -15.58 -8.78
N THR A 22 7.78 -14.90 -8.40
CA THR A 22 7.57 -14.46 -7.01
C THR A 22 7.52 -15.65 -6.04
N MET A 23 6.76 -16.70 -6.37
CA MET A 23 6.65 -17.89 -5.52
C MET A 23 7.91 -18.78 -5.54
N ALA A 24 8.67 -18.80 -6.63
CA ALA A 24 9.96 -19.48 -6.66
C ALA A 24 11.00 -18.74 -5.81
N LEU A 25 11.08 -17.41 -5.92
CA LEU A 25 12.01 -16.59 -5.17
C LEU A 25 11.67 -16.51 -3.68
N SER A 26 10.40 -16.51 -3.26
CA SER A 26 10.06 -16.54 -1.83
C SER A 26 10.46 -17.84 -1.12
N ILE A 27 10.64 -18.93 -1.88
CA ILE A 27 11.25 -20.17 -1.39
C ILE A 27 12.79 -20.07 -1.45
N MET A 28 13.35 -19.75 -2.62
CA MET A 28 14.81 -19.72 -2.82
C MET A 28 15.53 -18.71 -1.92
N LEU A 29 14.92 -17.56 -1.64
CA LEU A 29 15.52 -16.52 -0.80
C LEU A 29 15.50 -16.88 0.69
N ARG A 30 14.70 -17.84 1.14
CA ARG A 30 14.60 -18.21 2.56
C ARG A 30 15.94 -18.62 3.15
N ASP A 31 16.75 -19.35 2.38
CA ASP A 31 18.09 -19.79 2.78
C ASP A 31 19.14 -18.64 2.75
N PHE A 32 18.77 -17.48 2.23
CA PHE A 32 19.67 -16.33 1.97
C PHE A 32 19.54 -15.21 3.03
N GLN A 33 18.68 -15.34 4.05
CA GLN A 33 18.47 -14.29 5.07
C GLN A 33 19.78 -13.85 5.74
N SER A 34 20.63 -14.81 6.10
CA SER A 34 21.91 -14.57 6.78
C SER A 34 22.89 -13.73 5.96
N ILE A 35 22.73 -13.67 4.63
CA ILE A 35 23.61 -12.94 3.71
C ILE A 35 23.37 -11.43 3.79
N ILE A 36 22.17 -11.00 4.18
CA ILE A 36 21.85 -9.57 4.42
C ILE A 36 22.35 -9.11 5.79
N GLY A 37 22.61 -10.02 6.73
CA GLY A 37 23.08 -9.69 8.08
C GLY A 37 22.03 -9.03 8.98
N VAL A 38 20.75 -9.10 8.59
CA VAL A 38 19.61 -8.47 9.28
C VAL A 38 18.66 -9.54 9.80
N LYS A 39 18.07 -9.33 10.98
CA LYS A 39 17.08 -10.26 11.57
C LYS A 39 15.76 -10.21 10.79
N HIS A 40 15.11 -11.37 10.65
CA HIS A 40 13.75 -11.54 10.09
C HIS A 40 12.77 -10.43 10.54
N PHE A 41 12.67 -10.18 11.85
CA PHE A 41 11.83 -9.15 12.49
C PHE A 41 12.07 -7.71 12.00
N ILE A 42 13.22 -7.42 11.38
CA ILE A 42 13.53 -6.10 10.81
C ILE A 42 13.22 -6.09 9.31
N PHE A 43 13.66 -7.13 8.58
CA PHE A 43 13.47 -7.23 7.13
C PHE A 43 13.52 -8.69 6.69
N GLU A 44 12.45 -9.18 6.08
CA GLU A 44 12.41 -10.49 5.44
C GLU A 44 13.03 -10.45 4.04
N VAL A 45 14.07 -11.26 3.80
CA VAL A 45 14.72 -11.36 2.49
C VAL A 45 13.77 -11.84 1.39
N THR A 46 12.75 -12.63 1.75
CA THR A 46 11.74 -13.17 0.83
C THR A 46 10.94 -12.08 0.13
N ASP A 47 10.85 -10.90 0.72
CA ASP A 47 10.02 -9.80 0.25
C ASP A 47 10.66 -9.03 -0.92
N LEU A 48 11.93 -9.33 -1.22
CA LEU A 48 12.57 -8.97 -2.48
C LEU A 48 12.00 -9.75 -3.68
N ALA A 49 11.33 -10.90 -3.48
CA ALA A 49 10.77 -11.73 -4.55
C ALA A 49 9.83 -10.97 -5.52
N PRO A 50 8.77 -10.28 -5.06
CA PRO A 50 7.89 -9.50 -5.95
C PRO A 50 8.58 -8.32 -6.64
N LEU A 51 9.59 -7.70 -6.00
CA LEU A 51 10.41 -6.65 -6.62
C LEU A 51 11.23 -7.23 -7.79
N ILE A 52 11.94 -8.32 -7.56
CA ILE A 52 12.77 -8.98 -8.57
C ILE A 52 11.90 -9.53 -9.71
N ALA A 53 10.75 -10.12 -9.40
CA ALA A 53 9.76 -10.57 -10.39
C ALA A 53 9.24 -9.41 -11.25
N ALA A 54 8.90 -8.25 -10.65
CA ALA A 54 8.53 -7.06 -11.40
C ALA A 54 9.65 -6.58 -12.31
N ILE A 55 10.90 -6.48 -11.82
CA ILE A 55 12.06 -6.06 -12.63
C ILE A 55 12.28 -7.01 -13.81
N ILE A 56 12.24 -8.33 -13.60
CA ILE A 56 12.39 -9.32 -14.67
C ILE A 56 11.27 -9.17 -15.71
N CYS A 57 10.00 -9.06 -15.30
CA CYS A 57 8.89 -8.87 -16.22
C CYS A 57 8.97 -7.53 -16.97
N ILE A 58 9.34 -6.43 -16.29
CA ILE A 58 9.60 -5.12 -16.90
C ILE A 58 10.73 -5.20 -17.96
N LEU A 59 11.75 -6.03 -17.76
CA LEU A 59 12.86 -6.23 -18.71
C LEU A 59 12.47 -7.15 -19.89
N VAL A 60 11.77 -8.25 -19.64
CA VAL A 60 11.42 -9.27 -20.66
C VAL A 60 10.26 -8.82 -21.54
N PHE A 61 9.17 -8.31 -20.98
CA PHE A 61 7.95 -8.04 -21.75
C PHE A 61 8.00 -6.71 -22.54
N LYS A 62 7.22 -6.61 -23.61
CA LYS A 62 7.18 -5.43 -24.49
C LYS A 62 6.32 -4.31 -23.88
N TYR A 63 6.27 -3.16 -24.57
CA TYR A 63 5.48 -1.97 -24.19
C TYR A 63 5.87 -1.34 -22.84
N LYS A 64 7.16 -1.00 -22.68
CA LYS A 64 7.72 -0.42 -21.42
C LYS A 64 6.91 0.76 -20.84
N LYS A 65 6.25 1.57 -21.68
CA LYS A 65 5.35 2.67 -21.24
C LYS A 65 4.12 2.20 -20.44
N VAL A 66 3.62 0.99 -20.71
CA VAL A 66 2.51 0.37 -19.97
C VAL A 66 3.06 -0.40 -18.76
N GLN A 67 4.18 -1.11 -18.92
CA GLN A 67 4.91 -1.79 -17.84
C GLN A 67 5.27 -0.84 -16.68
N LEU A 68 5.59 0.42 -16.99
CA LEU A 68 5.94 1.46 -16.01
C LEU A 68 4.78 2.45 -15.71
N ALA A 69 3.56 2.20 -16.20
CA ALA A 69 2.47 3.18 -16.10
C ALA A 69 2.04 3.46 -14.64
N GLY A 70 2.16 2.47 -13.75
CA GLY A 70 1.89 2.58 -12.31
C GLY A 70 3.08 3.04 -11.45
N LEU A 71 4.26 3.29 -12.05
CA LEU A 71 5.52 3.65 -11.36
C LEU A 71 5.89 5.13 -11.58
N LYS A 72 5.12 6.07 -11.04
CA LYS A 72 5.41 7.51 -11.15
C LYS A 72 5.74 8.16 -9.81
N PHE A 73 7.01 8.52 -9.64
CA PHE A 73 7.60 9.18 -8.47
C PHE A 73 7.28 10.68 -8.34
N SER A 74 6.28 11.18 -9.07
CA SER A 74 5.82 12.58 -8.98
C SER A 74 4.75 12.72 -7.90
N ILE A 75 4.85 13.74 -7.04
CA ILE A 75 3.80 14.10 -6.09
C ILE A 75 2.63 14.80 -6.79
N SER A 76 1.44 14.79 -6.18
CA SER A 76 0.23 15.50 -6.60
C SER A 76 -0.72 15.65 -5.42
N LEU A 77 -1.60 16.65 -5.40
CA LEU A 77 -2.60 16.84 -4.34
C LEU A 77 -3.43 15.57 -4.09
N LYS A 78 -3.79 14.82 -5.16
CA LYS A 78 -4.52 13.55 -5.03
C LYS A 78 -3.68 12.43 -4.38
N VAL A 79 -2.34 12.49 -4.48
CA VAL A 79 -1.45 11.58 -3.75
C VAL A 79 -1.40 11.95 -2.28
N ILE A 80 -1.36 13.24 -1.94
CA ILE A 80 -1.36 13.72 -0.55
C ILE A 80 -2.68 13.35 0.15
N GLU A 81 -3.83 13.53 -0.50
CA GLU A 81 -5.14 13.04 -0.03
C GLU A 81 -5.11 11.52 0.26
N ARG A 82 -4.57 10.73 -0.67
CA ARG A 82 -4.48 9.27 -0.52
C ARG A 82 -3.44 8.82 0.51
N LEU A 83 -2.37 9.58 0.72
CA LEU A 83 -1.38 9.33 1.78
C LEU A 83 -1.99 9.53 3.18
N LEU A 84 -2.85 10.54 3.35
CA LEU A 84 -3.57 10.72 4.62
C LEU A 84 -4.55 9.56 4.87
N LEU A 85 -5.29 9.12 3.84
CA LEU A 85 -6.13 7.91 3.93
C LEU A 85 -5.31 6.63 4.22
N ALA A 86 -4.10 6.52 3.65
CA ALA A 86 -3.17 5.42 3.90
C ALA A 86 -2.63 5.38 5.34
N LEU A 87 -2.75 6.47 6.12
CA LEU A 87 -2.48 6.51 7.56
C LEU A 87 -3.75 6.28 8.39
N ILE A 88 -4.87 6.90 8.00
CA ILE A 88 -6.16 6.81 8.73
C ILE A 88 -6.74 5.39 8.69
N LEU A 89 -6.67 4.68 7.56
CA LEU A 89 -7.27 3.33 7.47
C LEU A 89 -6.57 2.30 8.37
N PRO A 90 -5.22 2.20 8.42
CA PRO A 90 -4.54 1.38 9.44
C PRO A 90 -4.88 1.81 10.86
N LEU A 91 -4.87 3.11 11.18
CA LEU A 91 -5.20 3.59 12.54
C LEU A 91 -6.60 3.15 12.99
N ILE A 92 -7.61 3.17 12.11
CA ILE A 92 -8.96 2.67 12.43
C ILE A 92 -8.93 1.15 12.70
N ILE A 93 -8.25 0.36 11.87
CA ILE A 93 -8.14 -1.10 12.05
C ILE A 93 -7.47 -1.44 13.39
N LEU A 94 -6.40 -0.72 13.74
CA LEU A 94 -5.64 -0.89 14.98
C LEU A 94 -6.46 -0.47 16.21
N ILE A 95 -7.20 0.64 16.15
CA ILE A 95 -8.10 1.08 17.25
C ILE A 95 -9.21 0.05 17.52
N ILE A 96 -9.79 -0.55 16.49
CA ILE A 96 -10.76 -1.66 16.63
C ILE A 96 -10.08 -2.89 17.27
N GLY A 97 -8.81 -3.17 16.91
CA GLY A 97 -7.99 -4.20 17.55
C GLY A 97 -7.78 -3.92 19.04
N MET A 98 -7.25 -2.75 19.40
CA MET A 98 -7.02 -2.30 20.79
C MET A 98 -8.29 -2.40 21.64
N TYR A 99 -9.44 -1.97 21.10
CA TYR A 99 -10.74 -2.11 21.79
C TYR A 99 -11.12 -3.59 22.00
N SER A 100 -10.94 -4.43 20.99
CA SER A 100 -11.26 -5.85 21.07
C SER A 100 -10.36 -6.59 22.07
N PHE A 101 -9.06 -6.33 22.07
CA PHE A 101 -8.11 -6.90 23.02
C PHE A 101 -8.37 -6.44 24.46
N ASN A 102 -8.77 -5.17 24.66
CA ASN A 102 -9.15 -4.66 25.99
C ASN A 102 -10.51 -5.18 26.50
N THR A 103 -11.36 -5.74 25.63
CA THR A 103 -12.72 -6.18 25.98
C THR A 103 -12.86 -7.70 26.07
N PHE A 104 -12.08 -8.45 25.28
CA PHE A 104 -12.23 -9.89 25.09
C PHE A 104 -10.93 -10.69 25.29
N ALA A 105 -9.81 -10.04 25.62
CA ALA A 105 -8.51 -10.65 25.91
C ALA A 105 -7.82 -9.88 27.05
N ASP A 106 -6.53 -10.16 27.28
CA ASP A 106 -5.74 -9.60 28.39
C ASP A 106 -5.10 -8.23 28.06
N SER A 107 -5.78 -7.37 27.29
CA SER A 107 -5.20 -6.12 26.73
C SER A 107 -4.04 -6.42 25.75
N PHE A 108 -3.09 -5.49 25.62
CA PHE A 108 -1.94 -5.56 24.70
C PHE A 108 -0.73 -4.79 25.27
N ILE A 109 0.48 -5.10 24.82
CA ILE A 109 1.73 -4.48 25.32
C ILE A 109 2.47 -3.75 24.20
N LEU A 110 2.87 -2.50 24.45
CA LEU A 110 3.65 -1.72 23.49
C LEU A 110 5.06 -2.29 23.32
N LEU A 111 5.51 -2.40 22.08
CA LEU A 111 6.82 -2.96 21.70
C LEU A 111 8.02 -2.24 22.36
N GLN A 112 7.89 -0.95 22.71
CA GLN A 112 8.95 -0.22 23.43
C GLN A 112 9.15 -0.68 24.88
N SER A 113 8.15 -1.35 25.49
CA SER A 113 8.20 -1.86 26.87
C SER A 113 8.86 -3.24 27.00
N THR A 114 9.06 -3.98 25.91
CA THR A 114 9.48 -5.40 25.94
C THR A 114 11.00 -5.61 25.98
N GLY A 115 11.80 -4.58 26.26
CA GLY A 115 13.25 -4.71 26.45
C GLY A 115 14.03 -4.98 25.16
N LEU A 116 13.59 -4.40 24.04
CA LEU A 116 14.14 -4.63 22.69
C LEU A 116 15.66 -4.65 22.59
N SER A 117 16.21 -5.75 22.07
CA SER A 117 17.63 -5.84 21.66
C SER A 117 17.95 -5.11 20.35
N VAL A 118 17.00 -4.35 19.78
CA VAL A 118 17.09 -3.65 18.49
C VAL A 118 16.38 -2.28 18.63
N PRO A 119 16.99 -1.17 18.19
CA PRO A 119 16.33 0.14 18.27
C PRO A 119 15.05 0.19 17.42
N ILE A 120 13.97 0.75 17.97
CA ILE A 120 12.68 0.95 17.29
C ILE A 120 12.80 1.64 15.91
N THR A 121 13.80 2.51 15.74
CA THR A 121 14.12 3.17 14.46
C THR A 121 14.53 2.18 13.37
N HIS A 122 15.25 1.11 13.71
CA HIS A 122 15.68 0.09 12.75
C HIS A 122 14.48 -0.76 12.31
N ILE A 123 13.60 -1.12 13.25
CA ILE A 123 12.35 -1.83 12.98
C ILE A 123 11.45 -1.00 12.05
N LEU A 124 11.26 0.29 12.35
CA LEU A 124 10.49 1.20 11.50
C LEU A 124 11.08 1.34 10.08
N ILE A 125 12.39 1.53 9.94
CA ILE A 125 13.07 1.60 8.64
C ILE A 125 12.92 0.28 7.87
N GLY A 126 13.10 -0.85 8.56
CA GLY A 126 12.94 -2.19 7.99
C GLY A 126 11.54 -2.43 7.43
N HIS A 127 10.50 -2.14 8.20
CA HIS A 127 9.10 -2.21 7.76
C HIS A 127 8.80 -1.27 6.58
N ILE A 128 9.40 -0.07 6.51
CA ILE A 128 9.26 0.84 5.36
C ILE A 128 9.94 0.27 4.10
N LEU A 129 11.11 -0.35 4.23
CA LEU A 129 11.81 -0.99 3.11
C LEU A 129 11.06 -2.24 2.63
N MET A 130 10.59 -3.09 3.54
CA MET A 130 9.77 -4.27 3.28
C MET A 130 8.49 -3.88 2.50
N ALA A 131 7.74 -2.91 3.03
CA ALA A 131 6.58 -2.34 2.36
C ALA A 131 6.90 -1.81 0.95
N PHE A 132 8.02 -1.10 0.78
CA PHE A 132 8.41 -0.56 -0.52
C PHE A 132 8.66 -1.66 -1.56
N VAL A 133 9.43 -2.70 -1.22
CA VAL A 133 9.79 -3.75 -2.18
C VAL A 133 8.61 -4.63 -2.57
N VAL A 134 7.72 -4.94 -1.62
CA VAL A 134 6.50 -5.71 -1.84
C VAL A 134 5.50 -4.93 -2.70
N GLU A 135 5.18 -3.69 -2.31
CA GLU A 135 4.12 -2.92 -2.95
C GLU A 135 4.55 -2.36 -4.32
N PHE A 136 5.86 -2.19 -4.56
CA PHE A 136 6.41 -1.95 -5.91
C PHE A 136 6.00 -3.07 -6.87
N GLY A 137 6.14 -4.33 -6.45
CA GLY A 137 5.78 -5.50 -7.25
C GLY A 137 4.26 -5.69 -7.37
N PHE A 138 3.54 -5.76 -6.25
CA PHE A 138 2.12 -6.09 -6.27
C PHE A 138 1.21 -4.94 -6.72
N ARG A 139 1.50 -3.68 -6.39
CA ARG A 139 0.61 -2.53 -6.70
C ARG A 139 1.14 -1.64 -7.80
N SER A 140 2.38 -1.17 -7.69
CA SER A 140 2.91 -0.24 -8.69
C SER A 140 3.10 -0.92 -10.03
N TYR A 141 3.50 -2.18 -10.04
CA TYR A 141 3.60 -3.01 -11.23
C TYR A 141 2.35 -3.85 -11.52
N LEU A 142 2.09 -4.90 -10.74
CA LEU A 142 1.11 -5.94 -11.10
C LEU A 142 -0.33 -5.42 -11.19
N GLN A 143 -0.84 -4.68 -10.19
CA GLN A 143 -2.20 -4.11 -10.25
C GLN A 143 -2.42 -3.32 -11.55
N ASN A 144 -1.50 -2.42 -11.89
CA ASN A 144 -1.59 -1.63 -13.13
C ASN A 144 -1.55 -2.49 -14.40
N ILE A 145 -0.84 -3.64 -14.41
CA ILE A 145 -0.89 -4.61 -15.52
C ILE A 145 -2.27 -5.27 -15.59
N VAL A 146 -2.80 -5.75 -14.46
CA VAL A 146 -4.12 -6.41 -14.39
C VAL A 146 -5.22 -5.44 -14.83
N GLU A 147 -5.16 -4.18 -14.38
CA GLU A 147 -6.09 -3.10 -14.76
C GLU A 147 -6.11 -2.74 -16.26
N THR A 148 -5.17 -3.22 -17.08
CA THR A 148 -5.25 -3.04 -18.55
C THR A 148 -6.33 -3.90 -19.23
N LYS A 149 -6.98 -4.81 -18.49
CA LYS A 149 -8.01 -5.73 -19.00
C LYS A 149 -9.24 -5.90 -18.11
N MET A 150 -9.29 -5.27 -16.94
CA MET A 150 -10.44 -5.29 -16.02
C MET A 150 -10.42 -4.07 -15.12
N ASN A 151 -11.57 -3.72 -14.52
CA ASN A 151 -11.65 -2.61 -13.58
C ASN A 151 -10.84 -2.86 -12.29
N THR A 152 -10.62 -1.80 -11.52
CA THR A 152 -9.85 -1.84 -10.26
C THR A 152 -10.38 -2.84 -9.25
N PHE A 153 -11.69 -3.10 -9.17
CA PHE A 153 -12.24 -4.05 -8.20
C PHE A 153 -11.85 -5.49 -8.52
N PHE A 154 -12.08 -5.95 -9.76
CA PHE A 154 -11.63 -7.28 -10.18
C PHE A 154 -10.10 -7.40 -10.18
N ALA A 155 -9.38 -6.33 -10.54
CA ALA A 155 -7.92 -6.31 -10.43
C ALA A 155 -7.45 -6.49 -8.99
N SER A 156 -8.09 -5.82 -8.03
CA SER A 156 -7.78 -5.94 -6.59
C SER A 156 -8.09 -7.34 -6.06
N ILE A 157 -9.14 -8.01 -6.57
CA ILE A 157 -9.42 -9.42 -6.24
C ILE A 157 -8.30 -10.32 -6.76
N VAL A 158 -7.90 -10.19 -8.03
CA VAL A 158 -6.83 -11.00 -8.63
C VAL A 158 -5.50 -10.81 -7.90
N VAL A 159 -5.07 -9.55 -7.70
CA VAL A 159 -3.85 -9.23 -6.96
C VAL A 159 -3.97 -9.64 -5.49
N GLY A 160 -5.15 -9.53 -4.89
CA GLY A 160 -5.43 -9.95 -3.52
C GLY A 160 -5.28 -11.45 -3.30
N LEU A 161 -5.80 -12.29 -4.21
CA LEU A 161 -5.59 -13.74 -4.17
C LEU A 161 -4.10 -14.09 -4.31
N MET A 162 -3.39 -13.45 -5.25
CA MET A 162 -1.96 -13.68 -5.48
C MET A 162 -1.11 -13.24 -4.27
N TYR A 163 -1.44 -12.12 -3.66
CA TYR A 163 -0.80 -11.60 -2.45
C TYR A 163 -1.08 -12.49 -1.24
N SER A 164 -2.31 -12.93 -1.02
CA SER A 164 -2.65 -13.84 0.08
C SER A 164 -2.03 -15.23 -0.03
N VAL A 165 -1.65 -15.68 -1.23
CA VAL A 165 -0.84 -16.91 -1.42
C VAL A 165 0.64 -16.65 -1.14
N PHE A 166 1.18 -15.48 -1.53
CA PHE A 166 2.55 -15.08 -1.21
C PHE A 166 2.77 -14.90 0.31
N SER A 167 1.85 -14.18 0.98
CA SER A 167 1.87 -13.92 2.42
C SER A 167 1.15 -14.99 3.26
N ALA A 168 1.04 -16.23 2.76
CA ALA A 168 0.32 -17.32 3.42
C ALA A 168 1.10 -17.90 4.61
N ASN A 169 0.77 -17.48 5.83
CA ASN A 169 1.33 -18.08 7.04
C ASN A 169 0.56 -19.35 7.44
N THR A 170 1.23 -20.51 7.37
CA THR A 170 0.70 -21.83 7.76
C THR A 170 1.31 -22.39 9.04
N THR A 171 2.25 -21.66 9.67
CA THR A 171 3.03 -22.08 10.85
C THR A 171 2.14 -22.43 12.04
N TYR A 172 1.06 -21.66 12.23
CA TYR A 172 0.11 -21.80 13.34
C TYR A 172 -1.16 -22.61 12.96
N GLY A 173 -1.06 -23.44 11.92
CA GLY A 173 -2.14 -24.33 11.47
C GLY A 173 -3.11 -23.70 10.47
N THR A 174 -4.04 -24.52 9.97
CA THR A 174 -4.92 -24.19 8.83
C THR A 174 -6.00 -23.16 9.16
N GLU A 175 -6.51 -23.12 10.40
CA GLU A 175 -7.49 -22.11 10.80
C GLU A 175 -6.85 -20.72 10.89
N PHE A 176 -5.67 -20.61 11.51
CA PHE A 176 -4.88 -19.37 11.51
C PHE A 176 -4.58 -18.92 10.06
N ALA A 177 -4.16 -19.85 9.21
CA ALA A 177 -3.88 -19.57 7.79
C ALA A 177 -5.10 -19.01 7.05
N ALA A 178 -6.32 -19.48 7.34
CA ALA A 178 -7.55 -18.99 6.73
C ALA A 178 -7.88 -17.54 7.16
N TYR A 179 -7.71 -17.20 8.44
CA TYR A 179 -7.88 -15.81 8.90
C TYR A 179 -6.76 -14.89 8.41
N ASN A 180 -5.51 -15.36 8.35
CA ASN A 180 -4.40 -14.65 7.73
C ASN A 180 -4.67 -14.37 6.24
N PHE A 181 -5.22 -15.34 5.49
CA PHE A 181 -5.61 -15.17 4.09
C PHE A 181 -6.72 -14.11 3.93
N LEU A 182 -7.72 -14.11 4.81
CA LEU A 182 -8.76 -13.08 4.84
C LEU A 182 -8.18 -11.69 5.12
N TYR A 183 -7.28 -11.58 6.11
CA TYR A 183 -6.56 -10.35 6.42
C TYR A 183 -5.80 -9.80 5.19
N THR A 184 -4.93 -10.60 4.59
CA THR A 184 -4.09 -10.18 3.44
C THR A 184 -4.92 -9.89 2.18
N PHE A 185 -6.08 -10.53 2.05
CA PHE A 185 -7.03 -10.27 0.96
C PHE A 185 -7.74 -8.92 1.17
N SER A 186 -8.33 -8.67 2.33
CA SER A 186 -8.99 -7.40 2.65
C SER A 186 -8.01 -6.22 2.64
N PHE A 187 -6.78 -6.41 3.13
CA PHE A 187 -5.65 -5.50 3.01
C PHE A 187 -5.38 -5.11 1.53
N SER A 188 -5.35 -6.11 0.64
CA SER A 188 -5.16 -5.88 -0.80
C SER A 188 -6.33 -5.13 -1.46
N MET A 189 -7.56 -5.39 -1.03
CA MET A 189 -8.74 -4.69 -1.53
C MET A 189 -8.75 -3.20 -1.10
N ILE A 190 -8.28 -2.87 0.11
CA ILE A 190 -8.08 -1.47 0.54
C ILE A 190 -7.01 -0.78 -0.32
N LEU A 191 -5.89 -1.46 -0.57
CA LEU A 191 -4.76 -0.91 -1.34
C LEU A 191 -5.12 -0.57 -2.78
N GLY A 192 -5.79 -1.48 -3.50
CA GLY A 192 -6.27 -1.20 -4.86
C GLY A 192 -7.22 0.00 -4.91
N GLU A 193 -8.10 0.13 -3.91
CA GLU A 193 -9.07 1.22 -3.78
C GLU A 193 -8.41 2.58 -3.46
N LEU A 194 -7.35 2.57 -2.65
CA LEU A 194 -6.48 3.71 -2.33
C LEU A 194 -5.73 4.22 -3.57
N ILE A 195 -5.08 3.33 -4.33
CA ILE A 195 -4.22 3.71 -5.47
C ILE A 195 -4.98 4.01 -6.77
N ARG A 196 -6.26 3.64 -6.85
CA ARG A 196 -7.17 3.93 -7.99
C ARG A 196 -7.14 5.41 -8.39
N ALA A 197 -7.17 5.67 -9.70
CA ALA A 197 -7.23 7.01 -10.29
C ALA A 197 -6.07 7.98 -9.93
N THR A 198 -5.01 7.52 -9.24
CA THR A 198 -3.79 8.32 -8.94
C THR A 198 -2.98 8.73 -10.18
N LYS A 199 -3.41 8.30 -11.36
CA LYS A 199 -2.72 8.44 -12.67
C LYS A 199 -1.34 7.77 -12.67
N GLY A 200 -1.16 6.72 -11.86
CA GLY A 200 0.07 5.92 -11.77
C GLY A 200 1.05 6.35 -10.67
N ARG A 201 0.61 7.16 -9.71
CA ARG A 201 1.44 7.64 -8.58
C ARG A 201 1.20 6.78 -7.35
N THR A 202 1.36 5.47 -7.51
CA THR A 202 0.87 4.46 -6.55
C THR A 202 1.83 4.21 -5.39
N ILE A 203 3.14 4.22 -5.66
CA ILE A 203 4.18 3.65 -4.77
C ILE A 203 4.17 4.24 -3.36
N TYR A 204 4.07 5.57 -3.23
CA TYR A 204 4.05 6.24 -1.93
C TYR A 204 2.83 5.82 -1.09
N ILE A 205 1.64 5.81 -1.70
CA ILE A 205 0.39 5.48 -1.03
C ILE A 205 0.41 4.04 -0.53
N ALA A 206 0.86 3.12 -1.39
CA ALA A 206 0.91 1.70 -1.08
C ALA A 206 1.97 1.39 0.00
N THR A 207 3.19 1.96 -0.15
CA THR A 207 4.26 1.83 0.85
C THR A 207 3.81 2.38 2.21
N THR A 208 3.19 3.57 2.26
CA THR A 208 2.71 4.16 3.51
C THR A 208 1.65 3.29 4.19
N PHE A 209 0.67 2.76 3.45
CA PHE A 209 -0.35 1.88 4.03
C PHE A 209 0.24 0.57 4.55
N HIS A 210 1.06 -0.11 3.75
CA HIS A 210 1.69 -1.39 4.13
C HIS A 210 2.63 -1.21 5.33
N ALA A 211 3.50 -0.19 5.31
CA ALA A 211 4.40 0.09 6.43
C ALA A 211 3.63 0.43 7.71
N SER A 212 2.62 1.31 7.62
CA SER A 212 1.81 1.71 8.79
C SER A 212 1.00 0.56 9.38
N MET A 213 0.50 -0.35 8.53
CA MET A 213 -0.24 -1.52 9.00
C MET A 213 0.71 -2.55 9.66
N THR A 214 1.80 -2.92 8.99
CA THR A 214 2.72 -3.94 9.52
C THR A 214 3.50 -3.46 10.75
N PHE A 215 4.01 -2.22 10.73
CA PHE A 215 4.64 -1.61 11.91
C PHE A 215 3.60 -1.34 13.01
N GLY A 216 2.38 -0.93 12.66
CA GLY A 216 1.32 -0.70 13.64
C GLY A 216 0.89 -1.97 14.37
N LEU A 217 0.77 -3.10 13.66
CA LEU A 217 0.54 -4.41 14.27
C LEU A 217 1.72 -4.79 15.19
N ILE A 218 2.96 -4.70 14.72
CA ILE A 218 4.12 -5.15 15.50
C ILE A 218 4.45 -4.23 16.68
N PHE A 219 4.07 -2.95 16.62
CA PHE A 219 4.28 -1.97 17.69
C PHE A 219 3.25 -2.10 18.83
N LEU A 220 2.03 -2.54 18.51
CA LEU A 220 0.92 -2.64 19.46
C LEU A 220 0.64 -4.06 19.94
N PHE A 221 0.86 -5.06 19.08
CA PHE A 221 0.39 -6.44 19.26
C PHE A 221 1.54 -7.46 19.06
N SER A 222 2.71 -7.24 19.66
CA SER A 222 3.87 -8.12 19.51
C SER A 222 3.79 -9.41 20.34
N GLU A 223 3.06 -9.42 21.45
CA GLU A 223 2.92 -10.59 22.33
C GLU A 223 1.84 -11.55 21.81
N GLU A 224 0.98 -11.04 20.93
CA GLU A 224 -0.16 -11.65 20.28
C GLU A 224 0.21 -12.42 18.98
N ILE A 225 1.50 -12.45 18.64
CA ILE A 225 2.04 -13.14 17.46
C ILE A 225 1.81 -14.65 17.58
N GLY A 226 1.00 -15.19 16.67
CA GLY A 226 0.66 -16.62 16.59
C GLY A 226 -0.64 -17.01 17.30
N ASP A 227 -1.27 -16.10 18.04
CA ASP A 227 -2.58 -16.35 18.63
C ASP A 227 -3.71 -16.35 17.58
N LEU A 228 -4.60 -17.33 17.71
CA LEU A 228 -5.74 -17.55 16.84
C LEU A 228 -6.86 -16.51 17.08
N PHE A 229 -7.06 -16.03 18.31
CA PHE A 229 -8.04 -14.96 18.56
C PHE A 229 -7.57 -13.62 17.95
N SER A 230 -6.28 -13.33 18.07
CA SER A 230 -5.64 -12.12 17.57
C SER A 230 -5.72 -12.02 16.05
N ILE A 231 -5.38 -13.08 15.31
CA ILE A 231 -5.54 -13.06 13.84
C ILE A 231 -7.02 -12.98 13.41
N LYS A 232 -7.96 -13.55 14.18
CA LYS A 232 -9.40 -13.39 13.94
C LYS A 232 -9.83 -11.93 14.06
N VAL A 233 -9.44 -11.24 15.14
CA VAL A 233 -9.73 -9.81 15.35
C VAL A 233 -9.11 -8.96 14.24
N ILE A 234 -7.84 -9.16 13.93
CA ILE A 234 -7.12 -8.39 12.89
C ILE A 234 -7.76 -8.59 11.50
N ALA A 235 -8.09 -9.83 11.14
CA ALA A 235 -8.72 -10.15 9.86
C ALA A 235 -10.13 -9.56 9.73
N ILE A 236 -10.98 -9.72 10.76
CA ILE A 236 -12.35 -9.22 10.74
C ILE A 236 -12.39 -7.68 10.81
N SER A 237 -11.53 -7.05 11.62
CA SER A 237 -11.36 -5.59 11.64
C SER A 237 -10.96 -5.04 10.26
N THR A 238 -9.94 -5.65 9.64
CA THR A 238 -9.49 -5.27 8.28
C THR A 238 -10.59 -5.49 7.24
N ALA A 239 -11.36 -6.58 7.33
CA ALA A 239 -12.48 -6.85 6.43
C ALA A 239 -13.64 -5.85 6.57
N ILE A 240 -14.01 -5.48 7.81
CA ILE A 240 -15.02 -4.46 8.09
C ILE A 240 -14.60 -3.10 7.49
N VAL A 241 -13.36 -2.68 7.74
CA VAL A 241 -12.83 -1.41 7.20
C VAL A 241 -12.72 -1.46 5.66
N ALA A 242 -12.34 -2.60 5.07
CA ALA A 242 -12.32 -2.78 3.62
C ALA A 242 -13.72 -2.63 2.99
N VAL A 243 -14.72 -3.34 3.53
CA VAL A 243 -16.11 -3.27 3.03
C VAL A 243 -16.68 -1.85 3.20
N GLY A 244 -16.42 -1.21 4.35
CA GLY A 244 -16.84 0.17 4.58
C GLY A 244 -16.21 1.19 3.62
N TYR A 245 -14.89 1.12 3.42
CA TYR A 245 -14.16 2.04 2.55
C TYR A 245 -14.52 1.90 1.06
N ILE A 246 -14.65 0.66 0.59
CA ILE A 246 -15.04 0.35 -0.80
C ILE A 246 -16.52 0.68 -1.02
N GLY A 247 -17.40 0.34 -0.07
CA GLY A 247 -18.83 0.68 -0.13
C GLY A 247 -19.07 2.19 -0.18
N LEU A 248 -18.44 2.95 0.71
CA LEU A 248 -18.49 4.42 0.71
C LEU A 248 -18.02 5.01 -0.62
N SER A 249 -16.88 4.53 -1.13
CA SER A 249 -16.31 4.99 -2.40
C SER A 249 -17.19 4.65 -3.61
N LEU A 250 -17.89 3.51 -3.59
CA LEU A 250 -18.87 3.12 -4.61
C LEU A 250 -20.14 3.98 -4.56
N ILE A 251 -20.65 4.26 -3.36
CA ILE A 251 -21.83 5.12 -3.15
C ILE A 251 -21.55 6.55 -3.66
N ILE A 252 -20.39 7.13 -3.32
CA ILE A 252 -19.98 8.45 -3.81
C ILE A 252 -19.95 8.49 -5.35
N ARG A 253 -19.44 7.43 -6.00
CA ARG A 253 -19.44 7.31 -7.47
C ARG A 253 -20.85 7.24 -8.05
N GLY A 254 -21.75 6.45 -7.45
CA GLY A 254 -23.14 6.37 -7.86
C GLY A 254 -23.86 7.73 -7.78
N ILE A 255 -23.65 8.48 -6.69
CA ILE A 255 -24.22 9.82 -6.52
C ILE A 255 -23.66 10.80 -7.56
N VAL A 256 -22.34 10.83 -7.79
CA VAL A 256 -21.71 11.71 -8.80
C VAL A 256 -22.21 11.39 -10.21
N TYR A 257 -22.36 10.11 -10.56
CA TYR A 257 -22.92 9.69 -11.85
C TYR A 257 -24.36 10.19 -12.04
N LEU A 258 -25.24 9.89 -11.08
CA LEU A 258 -26.66 10.25 -11.14
C LEU A 258 -26.89 11.77 -11.16
N THR A 259 -26.09 12.54 -10.43
CA THR A 259 -26.20 14.00 -10.36
C THR A 259 -25.61 14.73 -11.57
N THR A 260 -24.55 14.20 -12.17
CA THR A 260 -23.81 14.92 -13.23
C THR A 260 -24.28 14.59 -14.66
N ARG A 261 -24.94 13.43 -14.87
CA ARG A 261 -25.41 12.94 -16.20
C ARG A 261 -24.33 12.85 -17.30
N ARG A 262 -23.04 12.89 -16.96
CA ARG A 262 -21.94 12.65 -17.89
C ARG A 262 -21.78 11.14 -18.13
N ASN A 263 -21.41 10.75 -19.35
CA ASN A 263 -21.03 9.35 -19.61
C ASN A 263 -19.89 8.94 -18.66
N LEU A 264 -19.94 7.70 -18.19
CA LEU A 264 -18.94 7.13 -17.26
C LEU A 264 -17.53 7.17 -17.87
N GLU A 265 -17.42 7.11 -19.19
CA GLU A 265 -16.21 7.28 -20.00
C GLU A 265 -15.46 8.60 -19.76
N GLU A 266 -16.17 9.70 -19.48
CA GLU A 266 -15.54 11.04 -19.39
C GLU A 266 -14.97 11.33 -18.00
N LEU A 267 -15.30 10.52 -16.98
CA LEU A 267 -14.96 10.79 -15.58
C LEU A 267 -13.73 10.04 -15.07
N GLU A 268 -13.63 8.72 -15.29
CA GLU A 268 -12.42 7.93 -14.95
C GLU A 268 -12.21 6.74 -15.92
N PRO A 269 -10.97 6.44 -16.33
CA PRO A 269 -10.68 5.40 -17.34
C PRO A 269 -10.79 3.94 -16.85
N ASN A 270 -11.17 3.69 -15.59
CA ASN A 270 -11.28 2.35 -14.98
C ASN A 270 -12.66 2.16 -14.31
N ASN A 271 -13.75 2.23 -15.07
CA ASN A 271 -15.11 2.14 -14.51
C ASN A 271 -15.51 0.71 -14.10
N TYR A 272 -16.32 0.58 -13.05
CA TYR A 272 -16.74 -0.72 -12.47
C TYR A 272 -17.72 -1.48 -13.36
N LEU A 273 -18.49 -0.75 -14.17
CA LEU A 273 -19.51 -1.26 -15.09
C LEU A 273 -19.03 -1.22 -16.55
N ASP A 274 -17.71 -1.11 -16.78
CA ASP A 274 -17.13 -1.22 -18.11
C ASP A 274 -17.06 -2.72 -18.48
N HIS A 275 -17.96 -3.15 -19.37
CA HIS A 275 -18.11 -4.54 -19.76
C HIS A 275 -17.10 -4.92 -20.85
N VAL A 276 -16.50 -6.10 -20.74
CA VAL A 276 -15.57 -6.64 -21.75
C VAL A 276 -16.34 -7.14 -22.98
N ASN A 277 -16.84 -6.21 -23.78
CA ASN A 277 -17.41 -6.45 -25.11
C ASN A 277 -16.49 -5.84 -26.18
N ASP A 278 -15.42 -6.54 -26.52
CA ASP A 278 -14.43 -6.16 -27.56
C ASP A 278 -14.09 -7.42 -28.42
N ASP A 279 -15.04 -8.38 -28.52
CA ASP A 279 -14.92 -9.71 -29.17
C ASP A 279 -16.25 -10.14 -29.87
N GLU A 280 -16.84 -9.29 -30.73
CA GLU A 280 -17.71 -9.76 -31.82
C GLU A 280 -17.10 -9.37 -33.18
N GLU A 281 -16.78 -10.38 -34.00
CA GLU A 281 -16.25 -10.18 -35.35
C GLU A 281 -17.34 -9.61 -36.27
N THR A 282 -17.22 -8.35 -36.67
CA THR A 282 -18.07 -7.74 -37.71
C THR A 282 -17.64 -8.19 -39.12
N ASN A 283 -17.69 -9.50 -39.36
CA ASN A 283 -17.40 -10.16 -40.62
C ASN A 283 -18.54 -9.99 -41.63
N HIS A 284 -18.69 -8.78 -42.19
CA HIS A 284 -19.56 -8.53 -43.35
C HIS A 284 -18.81 -7.89 -44.52
N THR A 285 -18.41 -8.76 -45.44
CA THR A 285 -17.66 -8.46 -46.68
C THR A 285 -18.51 -7.71 -47.71
N GLU A 286 -17.94 -6.70 -48.37
CA GLU A 286 -18.52 -6.10 -49.58
C GLU A 286 -18.29 -7.01 -50.81
N ALA A 287 -19.35 -7.46 -51.50
CA ALA A 287 -19.35 -7.78 -52.94
C ALA A 287 -20.77 -8.08 -53.50
N GLU A 288 -21.19 -7.27 -54.49
CA GLU A 288 -22.13 -7.54 -55.62
C GLU A 288 -23.35 -8.53 -55.45
N LYS A 289 -24.59 -8.19 -55.84
CA LYS A 289 -25.01 -7.98 -57.26
C LYS A 289 -26.41 -7.35 -57.47
N SER A 290 -26.44 -6.33 -58.34
CA SER A 290 -27.38 -6.11 -59.46
C SER A 290 -28.92 -6.27 -59.31
N SER A 291 -29.65 -5.14 -59.31
CA SER A 291 -30.83 -4.84 -60.17
C SER A 291 -31.40 -3.44 -59.83
N SER A 292 -32.03 -2.65 -60.71
CA SER A 292 -32.17 -2.65 -62.19
C SER A 292 -32.73 -1.30 -62.69
N ASN A 293 -32.38 -0.87 -63.92
CA ASN A 293 -32.93 0.28 -64.67
C ASN A 293 -32.61 1.67 -64.04
N ILE A 294 -32.41 2.77 -64.79
CA ILE A 294 -33.17 3.33 -65.94
C ILE A 294 -32.23 3.79 -67.09
N LYS A 295 -32.78 3.98 -68.30
CA LYS A 295 -32.13 4.45 -69.55
C LYS A 295 -32.21 6.01 -69.65
N ASP A 296 -31.60 6.76 -70.57
CA ASP A 296 -31.32 6.58 -72.01
C ASP A 296 -30.02 7.29 -72.44
N ALA A 297 -29.70 7.27 -73.75
CA ALA A 297 -28.37 7.55 -74.28
C ALA A 297 -28.28 8.74 -75.27
N GLU A 298 -27.09 9.35 -75.28
CA GLU A 298 -26.33 9.82 -76.46
C GLU A 298 -26.96 10.82 -77.47
N LYS A 299 -26.35 12.02 -77.61
CA LYS A 299 -25.76 12.48 -78.89
C LYS A 299 -24.85 13.73 -78.85
N THR A 300 -23.65 13.54 -79.41
CA THR A 300 -22.79 14.43 -80.22
C THR A 300 -23.16 15.91 -80.45
N GLY A 301 -22.16 16.83 -80.40
CA GLY A 301 -22.19 18.06 -81.25
C GLY A 301 -21.22 19.23 -80.97
N VAL A 302 -20.05 19.25 -81.64
CA VAL A 302 -19.38 20.42 -82.30
C VAL A 302 -19.06 21.73 -81.54
N ALA A 303 -17.76 22.13 -81.58
CA ALA A 303 -17.10 23.47 -81.66
C ALA A 303 -17.70 24.73 -80.96
N THR A 304 -16.91 25.70 -80.46
CA THR A 304 -15.84 26.49 -81.13
C THR A 304 -14.80 27.07 -80.13
N ALA A 305 -13.84 27.88 -80.60
CA ALA A 305 -12.65 28.31 -79.85
C ALA A 305 -12.61 29.82 -79.51
N SER A 306 -11.86 30.18 -78.45
CA SER A 306 -11.22 31.50 -78.19
C SER A 306 -10.22 31.30 -77.02
N THR A 307 -8.88 31.29 -77.17
CA THR A 307 -7.89 32.34 -77.53
C THR A 307 -7.45 33.29 -76.41
N VAL A 308 -6.14 33.26 -76.10
CA VAL A 308 -5.31 34.31 -75.45
C VAL A 308 -5.52 34.50 -73.92
N GLY A 309 -4.46 34.67 -73.11
CA GLY A 309 -3.03 34.77 -73.42
C GLY A 309 -2.06 34.75 -72.22
N ILE A 310 -0.79 35.08 -72.47
CA ILE A 310 0.34 34.99 -71.52
C ILE A 310 1.09 36.33 -71.43
N ALA A 311 1.16 36.92 -70.22
CA ALA A 311 2.19 37.85 -69.71
C ALA A 311 1.95 38.00 -68.18
N LYS A 312 2.89 38.04 -67.22
CA LYS A 312 4.34 38.41 -67.11
C LYS A 312 4.59 39.89 -66.74
N ASN A 313 5.69 40.12 -66.00
CA ASN A 313 6.23 41.33 -65.35
C ASN A 313 5.82 41.45 -63.85
N ASP A 314 6.71 41.68 -62.87
CA ASP A 314 7.83 42.64 -62.69
C ASP A 314 7.28 44.07 -62.43
N THR A 315 7.68 44.92 -61.46
CA THR A 315 8.92 45.15 -60.64
C THR A 315 8.52 45.98 -59.37
N GLU A 316 9.05 45.81 -58.15
CA GLU A 316 10.27 46.41 -57.50
C GLU A 316 10.12 47.86 -56.91
N ASN A 317 10.96 48.21 -55.91
CA ASN A 317 11.19 49.53 -55.26
C ASN A 317 10.14 50.06 -54.22
N THR A 318 10.34 51.09 -53.36
CA THR A 318 11.35 51.51 -52.32
C THR A 318 10.99 52.93 -51.81
N VAL A 319 11.33 53.53 -50.64
CA VAL A 319 12.01 53.20 -49.35
C VAL A 319 11.73 54.35 -48.32
N ALA A 320 12.04 54.16 -47.01
CA ALA A 320 12.10 55.18 -45.92
C ALA A 320 10.74 55.71 -45.38
N ASP A 321 10.59 56.26 -44.15
CA ASP A 321 11.54 56.94 -43.24
C ASP A 321 11.56 56.45 -41.76
N GLU A 322 12.64 56.81 -41.06
CA GLU A 322 12.86 56.85 -39.59
C GLU A 322 13.30 58.31 -39.23
N PRO A 323 13.38 58.82 -37.96
CA PRO A 323 14.36 58.31 -36.96
C PRO A 323 14.15 58.60 -35.43
N SER A 324 14.75 57.76 -34.56
CA SER A 324 15.48 58.16 -33.30
C SER A 324 14.72 58.83 -32.11
N ILE A 325 15.24 59.05 -30.87
CA ILE A 325 16.59 59.05 -30.22
C ILE A 325 16.57 58.37 -28.81
N HIS A 326 17.74 57.83 -28.39
CA HIS A 326 18.38 57.50 -27.07
C HIS A 326 17.73 57.90 -25.69
N GLU A 327 18.19 57.48 -24.50
CA GLU A 327 19.44 56.83 -23.96
C GLU A 327 19.05 55.92 -22.73
N GLY A 328 19.84 55.10 -22.01
CA GLY A 328 21.27 55.02 -21.64
C GLY A 328 21.50 55.43 -20.15
N THR A 329 22.38 54.87 -19.28
CA THR A 329 23.35 53.72 -19.32
C THR A 329 23.79 53.34 -17.86
N GLU A 330 24.64 52.29 -17.69
CA GLU A 330 25.50 51.90 -16.51
C GLU A 330 24.85 50.98 -15.41
N LYS A 331 25.47 49.92 -14.82
CA LYS A 331 26.84 49.57 -14.30
C LYS A 331 27.19 50.37 -13.00
N ILE A 332 27.81 49.87 -11.90
CA ILE A 332 28.91 48.91 -11.55
C ILE A 332 28.62 48.37 -10.09
N GLU A 333 28.64 47.07 -9.74
CA GLU A 333 29.73 46.19 -9.19
C GLU A 333 30.12 46.33 -7.68
N ALA A 334 30.78 45.28 -7.13
CA ALA A 334 31.57 45.18 -5.87
C ALA A 334 30.90 44.80 -4.52
N GLN A 335 31.74 44.34 -3.57
CA GLN A 335 31.41 43.68 -2.29
C GLN A 335 31.96 44.45 -1.06
N HIS A 336 31.40 44.22 0.14
CA HIS A 336 32.08 43.92 1.44
C HIS A 336 30.96 43.70 2.51
N HIS A 337 30.94 42.79 3.51
CA HIS A 337 31.90 42.13 4.43
C HIS A 337 32.02 42.83 5.81
N ILE A 338 32.01 42.02 6.89
CA ILE A 338 32.44 42.26 8.32
C ILE A 338 31.32 42.11 9.38
N ASP A 339 31.74 41.56 10.52
CA ASP A 339 31.04 41.08 11.72
C ASP A 339 30.59 42.26 12.66
N ASN A 340 29.97 42.09 13.85
CA ASN A 340 30.51 41.36 15.02
C ASN A 340 29.50 41.17 16.20
N GLN A 341 30.00 40.46 17.23
CA GLN A 341 29.59 40.26 18.65
C GLN A 341 28.74 41.38 19.34
N THR A 342 28.04 41.15 20.46
CA THR A 342 28.58 40.80 21.80
C THR A 342 27.51 40.33 22.82
N GLU A 343 27.96 39.81 23.97
CA GLU A 343 27.24 39.17 25.10
C GLU A 343 26.45 40.13 26.03
N SER A 344 25.65 39.55 26.94
CA SER A 344 25.55 39.99 28.36
C SER A 344 24.90 38.90 29.24
N ASN A 345 25.32 38.78 30.51
CA ASN A 345 24.84 37.77 31.48
C ASN A 345 24.01 38.40 32.62
N HIS A 346 23.23 37.56 33.32
CA HIS A 346 23.03 37.46 34.79
C HIS A 346 21.99 36.35 35.05
N ASP A 347 22.14 35.38 35.97
CA ASP A 347 22.48 35.42 37.42
C ASP A 347 21.36 36.15 38.22
N GLU A 348 20.82 35.65 39.34
CA GLU A 348 21.43 34.91 40.46
C GLU A 348 20.39 33.99 41.17
N ASP A 349 20.82 33.19 42.16
CA ASP A 349 19.98 32.25 42.94
C ASP A 349 19.04 32.90 43.97
N HIS A 350 18.04 32.14 44.46
CA HIS A 350 17.62 32.24 45.87
C HIS A 350 16.92 30.98 46.40
N GLU A 351 16.71 30.92 47.72
CA GLU A 351 16.78 29.67 48.52
C GLU A 351 15.51 29.36 49.33
N ILE A 352 15.22 28.05 49.44
CA ILE A 352 14.42 27.30 50.43
C ILE A 352 13.52 28.08 51.42
N THR A 353 12.23 27.71 51.46
CA THR A 353 11.51 27.58 52.74
C THR A 353 10.58 26.35 52.74
N LEU A 354 10.51 25.65 53.87
CA LEU A 354 9.56 24.56 54.14
C LEU A 354 8.30 25.12 54.83
N GLU A 355 7.15 24.48 54.62
CA GLU A 355 6.06 24.49 55.61
C GLU A 355 5.37 23.12 55.66
N SER A 356 4.82 22.76 56.82
CA SER A 356 4.49 21.38 57.21
C SER A 356 3.11 21.26 57.83
N VAL A 357 2.42 20.14 57.61
CA VAL A 357 1.22 19.77 58.37
C VAL A 357 1.30 18.32 58.85
N GLU A 358 1.21 18.15 60.16
CA GLU A 358 1.15 16.86 60.88
C GLU A 358 -0.27 16.24 60.81
N SER A 359 -0.38 14.93 60.55
CA SER A 359 -0.47 13.82 61.51
C SER A 359 -1.81 13.68 62.26
N ALA A 360 -2.47 12.53 62.09
CA ALA A 360 -3.42 11.96 63.05
C ALA A 360 -3.57 10.45 62.83
N GLU A 361 -3.10 9.63 63.78
CA GLU A 361 -3.34 8.18 63.80
C GLU A 361 -4.73 7.84 64.38
N SER A 362 -5.26 6.65 64.04
CA SER A 362 -5.79 5.76 65.08
C SER A 362 -5.79 4.30 64.63
N VAL A 363 -5.58 3.38 65.58
CA VAL A 363 -5.34 1.94 65.37
C VAL A 363 -6.38 1.11 66.13
N LYS A 364 -6.84 -0.02 65.56
CA LYS A 364 -7.10 -1.27 66.32
C LYS A 364 -7.31 -2.52 65.47
N HIS A 365 -7.07 -3.67 66.09
CA HIS A 365 -7.01 -5.02 65.49
C HIS A 365 -8.20 -5.92 65.93
N ALA A 366 -8.45 -6.97 65.12
CA ALA A 366 -8.74 -8.36 65.54
C ALA A 366 -10.07 -8.63 66.31
N PRO A 367 -10.53 -9.92 66.46
CA PRO A 367 -9.82 -11.19 66.21
C PRO A 367 -10.58 -12.26 65.38
N GLN A 368 -9.93 -13.42 65.24
CA GLN A 368 -10.48 -14.70 64.75
C GLN A 368 -11.25 -15.46 65.85
N SER A 369 -12.08 -16.42 65.45
CA SER A 369 -12.39 -17.64 66.21
C SER A 369 -12.92 -18.74 65.27
N ASP A 370 -12.68 -20.01 65.61
CA ASP A 370 -12.81 -21.17 64.70
C ASP A 370 -14.12 -21.98 64.86
N ASP A 371 -14.21 -23.02 64.00
CA ASP A 371 -14.71 -24.39 64.27
C ASP A 371 -15.98 -24.90 63.55
N LEU A 372 -16.11 -26.23 63.52
CA LEU A 372 -16.77 -27.08 62.52
C LEU A 372 -18.28 -27.32 62.71
N THR A 373 -18.96 -27.69 61.62
CA THR A 373 -19.91 -28.84 61.63
C THR A 373 -20.22 -29.35 60.21
N ASN A 374 -20.50 -30.66 60.09
CA ASN A 374 -21.05 -31.28 58.87
C ASN A 374 -22.57 -31.04 58.78
N ASP A 375 -23.11 -31.01 57.56
CA ASP A 375 -24.02 -32.10 57.13
C ASP A 375 -24.03 -32.28 55.60
N SER A 376 -24.51 -33.42 55.12
CA SER A 376 -24.54 -33.81 53.71
C SER A 376 -25.82 -33.43 52.98
N ASN A 377 -25.71 -33.09 51.69
CA ASN A 377 -26.67 -33.50 50.65
C ASN A 377 -25.97 -33.53 49.28
N GLU A 378 -26.25 -34.55 48.49
CA GLU A 378 -25.88 -34.64 47.08
C GLU A 378 -27.00 -34.03 46.23
N ASP A 379 -26.68 -33.20 45.24
CA ASP A 379 -27.50 -33.00 44.04
C ASP A 379 -26.66 -32.34 42.93
N GLU A 380 -26.88 -32.71 41.67
CA GLU A 380 -26.01 -32.32 40.55
C GLU A 380 -26.25 -30.88 40.08
N ILE A 381 -25.23 -30.02 40.19
CA ILE A 381 -25.11 -28.79 39.38
C ILE A 381 -23.73 -28.73 38.74
N GLN A 382 -23.70 -28.54 37.42
CA GLN A 382 -22.49 -28.53 36.60
C GLN A 382 -21.55 -27.37 37.00
N SER A 383 -20.35 -27.70 37.48
CA SER A 383 -19.31 -26.69 37.69
C SER A 383 -18.77 -26.19 36.35
N LEU A 384 -19.10 -24.93 36.03
CA LEU A 384 -18.35 -24.16 35.04
C LEU A 384 -16.88 -24.14 35.50
N LYS A 385 -15.96 -24.53 34.61
CA LYS A 385 -14.52 -24.36 34.89
C LYS A 385 -14.21 -22.88 35.01
N GLU A 386 -13.63 -22.48 36.13
CA GLU A 386 -13.01 -21.16 36.27
C GLU A 386 -11.90 -21.01 35.20
N PRO A 387 -11.74 -19.81 34.61
CA PRO A 387 -10.59 -19.53 33.76
C PRO A 387 -9.32 -19.54 34.61
N ALA A 388 -8.33 -20.36 34.24
CA ALA A 388 -7.07 -20.43 34.96
C ALA A 388 -6.37 -19.07 34.97
N THR A 389 -5.99 -18.57 36.15
CA THR A 389 -5.34 -17.27 36.34
C THR A 389 -3.88 -17.30 35.85
N TYR A 390 -3.70 -17.26 34.54
CA TYR A 390 -2.40 -17.37 33.87
C TYR A 390 -1.66 -16.02 33.84
N LYS A 391 -1.18 -15.59 35.02
CA LYS A 391 -0.60 -14.25 35.26
C LYS A 391 0.91 -14.18 35.48
N GLU A 392 1.60 -15.32 35.55
CA GLU A 392 3.06 -15.37 35.70
C GLU A 392 3.68 -16.07 34.48
N ASP A 393 4.90 -15.68 34.12
CA ASP A 393 5.62 -16.04 32.87
C ASP A 393 4.88 -15.76 31.54
N ARG A 394 4.61 -14.48 31.27
CA ARG A 394 4.60 -13.95 29.89
C ARG A 394 5.97 -13.35 29.57
N ARG A 395 6.81 -14.13 28.86
CA ARG A 395 7.96 -13.61 28.10
C ARG A 395 7.59 -13.56 26.62
N SER A 396 7.92 -12.45 25.96
CA SER A 396 7.68 -12.27 24.53
C SER A 396 8.28 -13.40 23.69
N SER A 397 7.57 -13.83 22.66
CA SER A 397 8.11 -14.76 21.65
C SER A 397 9.37 -14.19 20.97
N VAL A 398 9.48 -12.87 20.87
CA VAL A 398 10.67 -12.14 20.39
C VAL A 398 11.88 -12.30 21.33
N VAL A 399 11.64 -12.47 22.63
CA VAL A 399 12.69 -12.79 23.62
C VAL A 399 13.05 -14.29 23.55
N ILE A 400 12.07 -15.17 23.40
CA ILE A 400 12.31 -16.63 23.32
C ILE A 400 13.15 -16.99 22.08
N ASP A 401 12.84 -16.43 20.90
CA ASP A 401 13.65 -16.65 19.68
C ASP A 401 15.02 -15.95 19.74
N ALA A 402 15.20 -14.95 20.61
CA ALA A 402 16.51 -14.38 20.90
C ALA A 402 17.35 -15.29 21.81
N GLU A 403 16.80 -15.75 22.94
CA GLU A 403 17.49 -16.65 23.89
C GLU A 403 17.87 -17.98 23.21
N LYS A 404 16.95 -18.58 22.45
CA LYS A 404 17.16 -19.84 21.71
C LYS A 404 18.20 -19.76 20.59
N HIS A 405 18.53 -18.55 20.12
CA HIS A 405 19.65 -18.32 19.21
C HIS A 405 20.98 -18.06 19.93
N ILE A 406 20.95 -17.60 21.18
CA ILE A 406 22.16 -17.39 22.01
C ILE A 406 22.72 -18.74 22.44
N GLU A 407 21.92 -19.63 23.05
CA GLU A 407 22.35 -20.98 23.46
C GLU A 407 23.04 -21.73 22.31
N LYS A 408 22.40 -21.73 21.14
CA LYS A 408 22.88 -22.40 19.93
C LYS A 408 24.17 -21.79 19.34
N THR A 409 24.50 -20.55 19.71
CA THR A 409 25.76 -19.89 19.34
C THR A 409 26.85 -20.19 20.36
N GLU A 410 26.51 -20.31 21.65
CA GLU A 410 27.45 -20.69 22.71
C GLU A 410 27.87 -22.16 22.63
N GLU A 411 26.95 -23.07 22.30
CA GLU A 411 27.28 -24.48 22.00
C GLU A 411 28.33 -24.57 20.88
N GLN A 412 28.09 -23.91 19.73
CA GLN A 412 29.01 -23.87 18.58
C GLN A 412 30.34 -23.12 18.85
N SER A 413 30.39 -22.30 19.90
CA SER A 413 31.62 -21.68 20.40
C SER A 413 32.42 -22.67 21.27
N SER A 414 31.74 -23.41 22.14
CA SER A 414 32.35 -24.35 23.08
C SER A 414 33.01 -25.56 22.39
N ASP A 415 32.38 -26.10 21.33
CA ASP A 415 32.90 -27.23 20.55
C ASP A 415 34.10 -26.88 19.65
N LYS A 416 34.52 -25.61 19.60
CA LYS A 416 35.76 -25.17 18.93
C LYS A 416 36.97 -25.02 19.86
N ASN A 417 36.81 -25.28 21.16
CA ASN A 417 37.87 -25.16 22.18
C ASN A 417 38.12 -26.48 22.95
N LYS A 418 38.11 -27.62 22.24
CA LYS A 418 38.51 -28.95 22.73
C LYS A 418 39.40 -29.67 21.72
#